data_AF-A0A9D9WN87-F1
#
_entry.id   AF-A0A9D9WN87-F1
#
_cell.length_a   1.000
_cell.length_b   1.000
_cell.length_c   1.000
_cell.angle_alpha   90.00
_cell.angle_beta   90.00
_cell.angle_gamma   90.00
#
_symmetry.space_group_name_H-M   'P 1'
#
loop_
_entity.id
_entity.type
_entity.pdbx_description
1 polymer ?
#
loop_
_entity_poly.entity_id
_entity_poly.type
_entity_poly.pdbx_seq_one_letter_code
_entity_poly.pdbx_strand_id
1 'polypeptide(L)'
;MIDYNTEFKQPACATCGPDYYSNTVYRSSDHDPVVIGINLLKQIGGTAGRDTLIGTPGDDVITGGIGADTLTGGAGTDQFVFTSLRDGVDTITDFQPGVDRIVLTQVLQSLGIVSAAPIASGHVTCSPSGANAVIGIDADATGSAVSRPLVMLKNQTCAVAIPGNFVF
;
A
#
# COMPACT_ATOMS: atom_id res chain seq x y z
N MET A 1 -0.51 38.49 26.02
CA MET A 1 -0.24 37.60 24.89
C MET A 1 -0.29 38.44 23.65
N ILE A 2 0.79 38.46 22.87
CA ILE A 2 0.82 39.13 21.57
C ILE A 2 0.06 38.21 20.61
N ASP A 3 -1.02 38.71 20.03
CA ASP A 3 -1.78 38.02 19.00
C ASP A 3 -1.26 38.50 17.63
N TYR A 4 -0.37 37.70 17.05
CA TYR A 4 0.29 37.98 15.77
C TYR A 4 -0.68 38.10 14.58
N ASN A 5 -1.98 37.78 14.71
CA ASN A 5 -2.96 37.82 13.62
C ASN A 5 -3.58 39.19 13.36
N THR A 6 -3.25 40.23 14.15
CA THR A 6 -3.86 41.56 14.02
C THR A 6 -2.88 42.68 13.66
N GLU A 7 -1.57 42.43 13.71
CA GLU A 7 -0.55 43.49 13.64
C GLU A 7 -0.04 43.80 12.22
N PHE A 8 -0.38 43.00 11.21
CA PHE A 8 0.07 43.19 9.82
C PHE A 8 -1.05 43.41 8.78
N LYS A 9 -2.30 43.63 9.22
CA LYS A 9 -3.33 44.12 8.30
C LYS A 9 -2.95 45.55 7.90
N GLN A 10 -2.74 45.80 6.61
CA GLN A 10 -2.57 47.18 6.16
C GLN A 10 -3.81 47.99 6.59
N PRO A 11 -3.63 49.19 7.16
CA PRO A 11 -4.76 50.01 7.56
C PRO A 11 -5.63 50.29 6.33
N ALA A 12 -6.95 50.16 6.47
CA ALA A 12 -7.88 50.44 5.39
C ALA A 12 -7.71 51.91 4.94
N CYS A 13 -7.02 52.12 3.82
CA CYS A 13 -6.69 53.44 3.30
C CYS A 13 -6.91 53.50 1.79
N ALA A 14 -7.42 54.63 1.30
CA ALA A 14 -7.89 54.79 -0.08
C ALA A 14 -6.79 54.68 -1.16
N THR A 15 -5.51 54.75 -0.76
CA THR A 15 -4.34 54.71 -1.65
C THR A 15 -3.39 53.55 -1.34
N CYS A 16 -3.74 52.69 -0.39
CA CYS A 16 -2.96 51.52 -0.04
C CYS A 16 -3.10 50.45 -1.15
N GLY A 17 -2.05 49.67 -1.37
CA GLY A 17 -2.10 48.51 -2.26
C GLY A 17 -3.14 47.48 -1.78
N PRO A 18 -3.52 46.50 -2.61
CA PRO A 18 -4.52 45.51 -2.22
C PRO A 18 -4.05 44.74 -0.97
N ASP A 19 -4.96 44.52 -0.03
CA ASP A 19 -4.71 43.67 1.13
C ASP A 19 -4.49 42.22 0.66
N TYR A 20 -3.21 41.82 0.62
CA TYR A 20 -2.79 40.48 0.24
C TYR A 20 -3.19 39.40 1.29
N TYR A 21 -3.75 39.80 2.43
CA TYR A 21 -4.24 38.93 3.51
C TYR A 21 -5.77 38.80 3.53
N SER A 22 -6.46 39.20 2.46
CA SER A 22 -7.88 38.91 2.30
C SER A 22 -8.13 37.39 2.24
N ASN A 23 -9.06 36.93 3.08
CA ASN A 23 -9.43 35.52 3.16
C ASN A 23 -10.00 35.05 1.80
N THR A 24 -9.25 34.20 1.10
CA THR A 24 -9.76 33.46 -0.06
C THR A 24 -9.99 32.02 0.36
N VAL A 25 -10.84 31.30 -0.37
CA VAL A 25 -11.15 29.88 -0.13
C VAL A 25 -9.89 29.00 -0.04
N TYR A 26 -8.74 29.45 -0.54
CA TYR A 26 -7.50 28.68 -0.63
C TYR A 26 -6.38 29.12 0.32
N ARG A 27 -6.63 30.06 1.23
CA ARG A 27 -5.58 30.58 2.12
C ARG A 27 -6.01 30.55 3.58
N SER A 28 -5.80 29.41 4.23
CA SER A 28 -5.73 29.33 5.69
C SER A 28 -4.42 29.97 6.16
N SER A 29 -4.45 30.58 7.34
CA SER A 29 -3.36 31.30 8.01
C SER A 29 -1.95 30.78 7.67
N ASP A 30 -1.00 31.71 7.55
CA ASP A 30 0.43 31.43 7.49
C ASP A 30 0.98 30.69 8.73
N HIS A 31 0.14 30.45 9.73
CA HIS A 31 0.50 29.72 10.94
C HIS A 31 -0.15 28.34 11.12
N ASP A 32 -0.94 27.81 10.18
CA ASP A 32 -1.28 26.38 10.15
C ASP A 32 -1.73 25.96 8.74
N PRO A 33 -0.96 25.13 8.01
CA PRO A 33 -1.44 24.59 6.75
C PRO A 33 -2.63 23.65 7.01
N VAL A 34 -3.80 23.99 6.49
CA VAL A 34 -4.90 23.03 6.40
C VAL A 34 -4.57 22.05 5.30
N VAL A 35 -4.20 20.83 5.69
CA VAL A 35 -4.03 19.71 4.75
C VAL A 35 -5.42 19.26 4.29
N ILE A 36 -5.95 19.89 3.23
CA ILE A 36 -7.18 19.44 2.58
C ILE A 36 -6.79 18.49 1.44
N GLY A 37 -6.61 17.22 1.80
CA GLY A 37 -6.23 16.18 0.85
C GLY A 37 -5.56 15.00 1.51
N ILE A 38 -6.06 14.55 2.66
CA ILE A 38 -5.57 13.30 3.24
C ILE A 38 -6.41 12.15 2.66
N ASN A 39 -5.92 11.54 1.56
CA ASN A 39 -6.21 10.13 1.37
C ASN A 39 -5.52 9.43 2.53
N LEU A 40 -6.27 9.16 3.61
CA LEU A 40 -5.80 8.59 4.86
C LEU A 40 -5.46 7.12 4.64
N LEU A 41 -4.42 6.86 3.84
CA LEU A 41 -3.83 5.54 3.77
C LEU A 41 -3.27 5.22 5.16
N LYS A 42 -3.83 4.23 5.84
CA LYS A 42 -3.28 3.80 7.12
C LYS A 42 -2.17 2.80 6.86
N GLN A 43 -0.99 3.07 7.41
CA GLN A 43 0.11 2.10 7.39
C GLN A 43 -0.01 1.18 8.60
N ILE A 44 -0.01 -0.12 8.35
CA ILE A 44 -0.09 -1.17 9.37
C ILE A 44 1.10 -2.10 9.16
N GLY A 45 2.02 -2.08 10.12
CA GLY A 45 3.22 -2.92 10.10
C GLY A 45 3.21 -3.93 11.23
N GLY A 46 3.59 -5.17 10.94
CA GLY A 46 3.87 -6.19 11.94
C GLY A 46 5.33 -6.17 12.40
N THR A 47 5.76 -7.28 12.98
CA THR A 47 7.06 -7.46 13.62
C THR A 47 7.90 -8.48 12.85
N ALA A 48 8.89 -9.08 13.52
CA ALA A 48 9.61 -10.24 12.99
C ALA A 48 9.03 -11.59 13.48
N GLY A 49 7.86 -11.55 14.13
CA GLY A 49 7.15 -12.68 14.70
C GLY A 49 6.02 -13.18 13.80
N ARG A 50 5.10 -13.95 14.39
CA ARG A 50 3.84 -14.31 13.71
C ARG A 50 2.77 -13.35 14.18
N ASP A 51 2.37 -12.44 13.32
CA ASP A 51 1.44 -11.38 13.61
C ASP A 51 0.05 -11.66 13.01
N THR A 52 -0.96 -11.04 13.62
CA THR A 52 -2.31 -10.98 13.06
C THR A 52 -2.65 -9.51 12.90
N LEU A 53 -2.63 -9.04 11.66
CA LEU A 53 -2.85 -7.64 11.30
C LEU A 53 -4.25 -7.50 10.72
N ILE A 54 -5.04 -6.62 11.31
CA ILE A 54 -6.40 -6.32 10.86
C ILE A 54 -6.43 -4.84 10.52
N GLY A 55 -6.81 -4.56 9.28
CA GLY A 55 -7.03 -3.24 8.75
C GLY A 55 -8.30 -2.59 9.26
N THR A 56 -8.73 -1.59 8.51
CA THR A 56 -9.82 -0.69 8.80
C THR A 56 -10.83 -0.73 7.66
N PRO A 57 -11.93 0.02 7.75
CA PRO A 57 -12.86 0.16 6.63
C PRO A 57 -12.38 1.12 5.52
N GLY A 58 -11.17 1.66 5.60
CA GLY A 58 -10.59 2.55 4.60
C GLY A 58 -9.35 1.94 3.94
N ASP A 59 -8.82 2.61 2.92
CA ASP A 59 -7.66 2.14 2.16
C ASP A 59 -6.43 1.99 3.08
N ASP A 60 -5.94 0.76 3.23
CA ASP A 60 -4.80 0.46 4.10
C ASP A 60 -3.56 -0.04 3.33
N VAL A 61 -2.38 0.18 3.91
CA VAL A 61 -1.12 -0.39 3.45
C VAL A 61 -0.59 -1.30 4.56
N ILE A 62 -0.66 -2.61 4.32
CA ILE A 62 -0.37 -3.64 5.32
C ILE A 62 0.93 -4.35 4.97
N THR A 63 1.88 -4.37 5.90
CA THR A 63 3.15 -5.10 5.80
C THR A 63 3.26 -6.06 6.99
N GLY A 64 3.22 -7.37 6.73
CA GLY A 64 3.36 -8.40 7.77
C GLY A 64 4.72 -8.32 8.47
N GLY A 65 5.78 -8.29 7.66
CA GLY A 65 7.16 -8.32 8.14
C GLY A 65 7.73 -9.73 8.04
N ILE A 66 8.71 -10.04 8.88
CA ILE A 66 9.31 -11.38 8.87
C ILE A 66 8.41 -12.29 9.71
N GLY A 67 8.10 -13.47 9.19
CA GLY A 67 7.28 -14.45 9.90
C GLY A 67 6.09 -14.88 9.07
N ALA A 68 5.27 -15.78 9.61
CA ALA A 68 4.08 -16.25 8.90
C ALA A 68 2.86 -15.54 9.50
N ASP A 69 2.40 -14.52 8.80
CA ASP A 69 1.40 -13.57 9.30
C ASP A 69 0.01 -13.85 8.77
N THR A 70 -1.00 -13.39 9.51
CA THR A 70 -2.40 -13.38 9.05
C THR A 70 -2.84 -11.95 8.85
N LEU A 71 -3.17 -11.61 7.60
CA LEU A 71 -3.48 -10.25 7.18
C LEU A 71 -4.95 -10.16 6.75
N THR A 72 -5.66 -9.17 7.28
CA THR A 72 -7.04 -8.83 6.92
C THR A 72 -7.09 -7.37 6.52
N GLY A 73 -7.50 -7.06 5.29
CA GLY A 73 -7.58 -5.68 4.79
C GLY A 73 -8.78 -4.94 5.37
N GLY A 74 -9.95 -5.57 5.32
CA GLY A 74 -11.22 -4.97 5.68
C GLY A 74 -11.96 -4.49 4.44
N ALA A 75 -12.46 -3.26 4.51
CA ALA A 75 -13.11 -2.62 3.36
C ALA A 75 -12.20 -1.49 2.88
N GLY A 76 -12.34 -1.10 1.61
CA GLY A 76 -11.45 -0.12 1.01
C GLY A 76 -10.59 -0.76 -0.06
N THR A 77 -9.62 0.00 -0.56
CA THR A 77 -8.65 -0.45 -1.54
C THR A 77 -7.33 -0.71 -0.83
N ASP A 78 -7.07 -1.97 -0.48
CA ASP A 78 -5.93 -2.31 0.37
C ASP A 78 -4.70 -2.73 -0.42
N GLN A 79 -3.53 -2.44 0.13
CA GLN A 79 -2.22 -2.83 -0.41
C GLN A 79 -1.49 -3.74 0.57
N PHE A 80 -1.28 -4.98 0.17
CA PHE A 80 -0.47 -5.95 0.93
C PHE A 80 0.96 -5.92 0.38
N VAL A 81 1.88 -5.37 1.18
CA VAL A 81 3.26 -5.10 0.76
C VAL A 81 4.18 -6.18 1.27
N PHE A 82 4.89 -6.81 0.34
CA PHE A 82 5.93 -7.79 0.63
C PHE A 82 7.29 -7.19 0.32
N THR A 83 8.19 -7.27 1.28
CA THR A 83 9.50 -6.59 1.21
C THR A 83 10.65 -7.58 1.08
N SER A 84 10.45 -8.83 1.51
CA SER A 84 11.49 -9.85 1.54
C SER A 84 10.94 -11.23 1.24
N LEU A 85 11.78 -12.10 0.67
CA LEU A 85 11.47 -13.52 0.57
C LEU A 85 11.79 -14.29 1.85
N ARG A 86 12.37 -13.62 2.86
CA ARG A 86 12.61 -14.23 4.17
C ARG A 86 11.37 -14.22 5.04
N ASP A 87 10.33 -13.52 4.57
CA ASP A 87 9.00 -13.55 5.15
C ASP A 87 8.49 -15.00 5.05
N GLY A 88 7.76 -15.43 6.07
CA GLY A 88 7.10 -16.72 6.06
C GLY A 88 5.98 -16.71 5.02
N VAL A 89 5.28 -17.85 4.89
CA VAL A 89 4.10 -17.88 4.02
C VAL A 89 2.95 -17.21 4.75
N ASP A 90 2.63 -15.99 4.32
CA ASP A 90 1.55 -15.21 4.89
C ASP A 90 0.18 -15.70 4.43
N THR A 91 -0.86 -15.35 5.16
CA THR A 91 -2.24 -15.64 4.82
C THR A 91 -3.06 -14.36 4.76
N ILE A 92 -3.54 -14.00 3.58
CA ILE A 92 -4.53 -12.92 3.43
C ILE A 92 -5.93 -13.53 3.49
N THR A 93 -6.78 -12.98 4.36
CA THR A 93 -8.06 -13.60 4.72
C THR A 93 -9.25 -13.15 3.86
N ASP A 94 -9.18 -11.97 3.26
CA ASP A 94 -10.33 -11.26 2.66
C ASP A 94 -9.99 -10.56 1.35
N PHE A 95 -8.89 -10.94 0.69
CA PHE A 95 -8.44 -10.34 -0.57
C PHE A 95 -9.56 -10.25 -1.60
N GLN A 96 -9.84 -9.04 -2.09
CA GLN A 96 -10.86 -8.74 -3.09
C GLN A 96 -10.22 -8.43 -4.45
N PRO A 97 -10.28 -9.35 -5.44
CA PRO A 97 -9.74 -9.13 -6.77
C PRO A 97 -10.36 -7.90 -7.46
N GLY A 98 -9.54 -7.11 -8.14
CA GLY A 98 -9.93 -5.87 -8.80
C GLY A 98 -9.96 -4.65 -7.88
N VAL A 99 -10.11 -4.86 -6.56
CA VAL A 99 -10.07 -3.80 -5.54
C VAL A 99 -8.68 -3.77 -4.91
N ASP A 100 -8.30 -4.84 -4.21
CA ASP A 100 -7.03 -4.91 -3.49
C ASP A 100 -5.83 -5.15 -4.42
N ARG A 101 -4.64 -4.85 -3.89
CA ARG A 101 -3.37 -5.01 -4.61
C ARG A 101 -2.33 -5.72 -3.75
N ILE A 102 -1.58 -6.62 -4.37
CA ILE A 102 -0.38 -7.24 -3.78
C ILE A 102 0.84 -6.55 -4.37
N VAL A 103 1.66 -5.94 -3.52
CA VAL A 103 2.84 -5.18 -3.92
C VAL A 103 4.07 -6.06 -3.76
N LEU A 104 4.70 -6.39 -4.89
CA LEU A 104 5.87 -7.28 -5.00
C LEU A 104 7.13 -6.55 -5.49
N THR A 105 7.04 -5.24 -5.72
CA THR A 105 8.11 -4.41 -6.29
C THR A 105 9.45 -4.59 -5.58
N GLN A 106 9.47 -4.55 -4.25
CA GLN A 106 10.71 -4.69 -3.47
C GLN A 106 11.26 -6.12 -3.52
N VAL A 107 10.40 -7.13 -3.46
CA VAL A 107 10.79 -8.54 -3.55
C VAL A 107 11.43 -8.84 -4.91
N LEU A 108 10.82 -8.39 -6.01
CA LEU A 108 11.36 -8.61 -7.36
C LEU A 108 12.69 -7.88 -7.58
N GLN A 109 12.79 -6.63 -7.12
CA GLN A 109 14.03 -5.86 -7.17
C GLN A 109 15.15 -6.52 -6.35
N SER A 110 14.83 -7.08 -5.18
CA SER A 110 15.81 -7.79 -4.34
C SER A 110 16.40 -9.04 -5.01
N LEU A 111 15.65 -9.64 -5.94
CA LEU A 111 16.09 -10.76 -6.76
C LEU A 111 16.78 -10.35 -8.06
N GLY A 112 16.81 -9.05 -8.38
CA GLY A 112 17.30 -8.55 -9.67
C GLY A 112 16.39 -8.87 -10.85
N ILE A 113 15.11 -9.19 -10.59
CA ILE A 113 14.12 -9.44 -11.64
C ILE A 113 13.62 -8.11 -12.17
N VAL A 114 13.97 -7.78 -13.40
CA VAL A 114 13.50 -6.58 -14.11
C VAL A 114 12.63 -7.04 -15.28
N SER A 115 11.40 -7.45 -14.97
CA SER A 115 10.40 -7.85 -15.97
C SER A 115 9.24 -6.86 -15.97
N ALA A 116 8.83 -6.41 -17.16
CA ALA A 116 7.64 -5.58 -17.33
C ALA A 116 6.34 -6.36 -17.09
N ALA A 117 6.39 -7.70 -17.12
CA ALA A 117 5.24 -8.56 -16.86
C ALA A 117 5.66 -9.83 -16.09
N PRO A 118 6.00 -9.73 -14.79
CA PRO A 118 6.52 -10.83 -13.98
C PRO A 118 5.66 -12.10 -14.01
N ILE A 119 4.33 -11.96 -14.04
CA ILE A 119 3.39 -13.08 -14.17
C ILE A 119 3.57 -13.79 -15.53
N ALA A 120 3.59 -13.04 -16.63
CA ALA A 120 3.71 -13.62 -17.97
C ALA A 120 5.09 -14.25 -18.23
N SER A 121 6.13 -13.68 -17.63
CA SER A 121 7.48 -14.27 -17.65
C SER A 121 7.63 -15.49 -16.75
N GLY A 122 6.66 -15.82 -15.89
CA GLY A 122 6.73 -16.97 -14.99
C GLY A 122 7.42 -16.70 -13.65
N HIS A 123 7.85 -15.47 -13.39
CA HIS A 123 8.47 -15.08 -12.11
C HIS A 123 7.47 -14.97 -10.97
N VAL A 124 6.22 -14.65 -11.26
CA VAL A 124 5.12 -14.69 -10.28
C VAL A 124 4.23 -15.86 -10.66
N THR A 125 4.17 -16.85 -9.79
CA THR A 125 3.41 -18.07 -10.02
C THR A 125 2.19 -18.11 -9.10
N CYS A 126 1.19 -18.89 -9.50
CA CYS A 126 0.08 -19.24 -8.63
C CYS A 126 -0.13 -20.75 -8.65
N SER A 127 -0.22 -21.35 -7.46
CA SER A 127 -0.58 -22.75 -7.28
C SER A 127 -1.88 -22.86 -6.46
N PRO A 128 -2.84 -23.69 -6.89
CA PRO A 128 -4.07 -23.89 -6.12
C PRO A 128 -3.80 -24.75 -4.88
N SER A 129 -4.39 -24.37 -3.75
CA SER A 129 -4.35 -25.13 -2.49
C SER A 129 -5.77 -25.26 -1.93
N GLY A 130 -6.52 -26.26 -2.43
CA GLY A 130 -7.94 -26.42 -2.12
C GLY A 130 -8.77 -25.26 -2.69
N ALA A 131 -9.48 -24.54 -1.83
CA ALA A 131 -10.23 -23.32 -2.20
C ALA A 131 -9.39 -22.03 -2.13
N ASN A 132 -8.07 -22.16 -1.91
CA ASN A 132 -7.15 -21.03 -1.74
C ASN A 132 -6.17 -20.94 -2.92
N ALA A 133 -5.64 -19.75 -3.14
CA ALA A 133 -4.61 -19.49 -4.12
C ALA A 133 -3.29 -19.19 -3.41
N VAL A 134 -2.22 -19.89 -3.76
CA VAL A 134 -0.89 -19.64 -3.21
C VAL A 134 -0.06 -18.93 -4.27
N ILE A 135 0.26 -17.66 -4.00
CA ILE A 135 1.15 -16.86 -4.83
C ILE A 135 2.58 -17.15 -4.41
N GLY A 136 3.43 -17.45 -5.40
CA GLY A 136 4.85 -17.69 -5.20
C GLY A 136 5.71 -16.86 -6.13
N ILE A 137 6.98 -16.74 -5.77
CA ILE A 137 8.00 -16.10 -6.58
C ILE A 137 8.97 -17.15 -7.09
N ASP A 138 9.17 -17.15 -8.40
CA ASP A 138 10.18 -17.94 -9.08
C ASP A 138 11.33 -17.04 -9.55
N ALA A 139 12.52 -17.29 -8.98
CA ALA A 139 13.71 -16.52 -9.30
C ALA A 139 14.24 -16.79 -10.72
N ASP A 140 14.04 -17.99 -11.26
CA ASP A 140 14.51 -18.37 -12.60
C ASP A 140 13.38 -18.55 -13.63
N ALA A 141 12.15 -18.17 -13.25
CA ALA A 141 10.95 -18.18 -14.08
C ALA A 141 10.54 -19.57 -14.57
N THR A 142 11.02 -20.00 -15.74
CA THR A 142 10.71 -21.31 -16.34
C THR A 142 11.88 -22.28 -16.21
N GLY A 143 12.85 -21.94 -15.36
CA GLY A 143 14.00 -22.76 -15.09
C GLY A 143 13.69 -23.94 -14.17
N SER A 144 14.73 -24.46 -13.53
CA SER A 144 14.62 -25.65 -12.67
C SER A 144 14.46 -25.29 -11.20
N ALA A 145 14.51 -24.00 -10.85
CA ALA A 145 14.25 -23.57 -9.49
C ALA A 145 12.78 -23.81 -9.15
N VAL A 146 12.55 -24.11 -7.87
CA VAL A 146 11.19 -24.27 -7.36
C VAL A 146 10.69 -22.90 -6.95
N SER A 147 9.56 -22.48 -7.50
CA SER A 147 8.83 -21.32 -7.02
C SER A 147 8.61 -21.39 -5.50
N ARG A 148 8.98 -20.31 -4.81
CA ARG A 148 8.84 -20.21 -3.35
C ARG A 148 7.50 -19.56 -3.02
N PRO A 149 6.62 -20.20 -2.23
CA PRO A 149 5.37 -19.60 -1.81
C PRO A 149 5.64 -18.39 -0.93
N LEU A 150 4.90 -17.31 -1.17
CA LEU A 150 5.00 -16.05 -0.42
C LEU A 150 3.73 -15.79 0.37
N VAL A 151 2.56 -15.97 -0.26
CA VAL A 151 1.28 -15.67 0.37
C VAL A 151 0.18 -16.63 -0.09
N MET A 152 -0.67 -17.05 0.84
CA MET A 152 -1.91 -17.76 0.59
C MET A 152 -3.09 -16.79 0.68
N LEU A 153 -3.89 -16.72 -0.38
CA LEU A 153 -5.12 -15.97 -0.44
C LEU A 153 -6.28 -16.92 -0.12
N LYS A 154 -6.96 -16.69 1.00
CA LYS A 154 -8.10 -17.52 1.41
C LYS A 154 -9.30 -17.30 0.50
N ASN A 155 -9.98 -18.39 0.18
CA ASN A 155 -11.21 -18.38 -0.64
C ASN A 155 -11.01 -17.71 -2.02
N GLN A 156 -9.80 -17.80 -2.57
CA GLN A 156 -9.44 -17.29 -3.88
C GLN A 156 -8.90 -18.42 -4.76
N THR A 157 -9.06 -18.28 -6.07
CA THR A 157 -8.49 -19.21 -7.06
C THR A 157 -7.35 -18.54 -7.82
N CYS A 158 -6.56 -19.29 -8.58
CA CYS A 158 -5.50 -18.70 -9.39
C CYS A 158 -5.96 -17.74 -10.51
N ALA A 159 -7.28 -17.55 -10.69
CA ALA A 159 -7.82 -16.46 -11.50
C ALA A 159 -7.42 -15.07 -10.97
N VAL A 160 -7.00 -14.96 -9.71
CA VAL A 160 -6.51 -13.71 -9.13
C VAL A 160 -5.13 -13.29 -9.65
N ALA A 161 -4.36 -14.20 -10.27
CA ALA A 161 -3.03 -13.96 -10.82
C ALA A 161 -3.07 -13.18 -12.15
N ILE A 162 -3.70 -12.01 -12.14
CA ILE A 162 -3.79 -11.08 -13.27
C ILE A 162 -3.03 -9.80 -12.95
N PRO A 163 -2.40 -9.12 -13.93
CA PRO A 163 -1.61 -7.91 -13.67
C PRO A 163 -2.35 -6.81 -12.89
N GLY A 164 -3.67 -6.72 -13.05
CA GLY A 164 -4.49 -5.73 -12.35
C GLY A 164 -4.53 -5.90 -10.83
N ASN A 165 -4.19 -7.07 -10.28
CA ASN A 165 -4.20 -7.33 -8.83
C ASN A 165 -2.82 -7.17 -8.17
N PHE A 166 -1.78 -6.85 -8.95
CA PHE A 166 -0.41 -6.80 -8.48
C PHE A 166 0.27 -5.50 -8.84
N VAL A 167 1.26 -5.12 -8.05
CA VAL A 167 2.18 -4.02 -8.33
C VAL A 167 3.60 -4.59 -8.35
N PHE A 168 4.33 -4.34 -9.43
CA PHE A 168 5.65 -4.89 -9.71
C PHE A 168 6.74 -3.82 -9.68
#